data_AF-A0A7Y5IHR5-F1
#
_entry.id   AF-A0A7Y5IHR5-F1
#
_cell.length_a   1.000
_cell.length_b   1.000
_cell.length_c   1.000
_cell.angle_alpha   90.00
_cell.angle_beta   90.00
_cell.angle_gamma   90.00
#
_symmetry.space_group_name_H-M   'P 1'
#
loop_
_entity.id
_entity.type
_entity.pdbx_description
1 polymer ?
#
loop_
_entity_poly.entity_id
_entity_poly.type
_entity_poly.pdbx_seq_one_letter_code
_entity_poly.pdbx_strand_id
1 'polypeptide(L)'
;AIEHHLGMTCDPIGGYVQIPCIERNAMGAVKAYNAYLLASSGNHAYQKISLDSVIKVMKATGEDMSKKYKETSEAGLALSATEC
;
A
#
# COMPACT_ATOMS: atom_id res chain seq x y z
N ALA A 1 -4.56 9.32 3.30
CA ALA A 1 -3.92 8.70 2.10
C ALA A 1 -3.02 7.51 2.45
N ILE A 2 -1.97 7.70 3.28
CA ILE A 2 -1.03 6.63 3.68
C ILE A 2 -1.75 5.47 4.39
N GLU A 3 -2.73 5.77 5.24
CA GLU A 3 -3.54 4.77 5.95
C GLU A 3 -4.16 3.72 5.00
N HIS A 4 -4.52 4.11 3.78
CA HIS A 4 -5.13 3.23 2.77
C HIS A 4 -4.13 2.32 2.03
N HIS A 5 -2.87 2.33 2.45
CA HIS A 5 -1.77 1.53 1.91
C HIS A 5 -0.98 0.79 2.99
N LEU A 6 -1.39 0.86 4.26
CA LEU A 6 -0.73 0.15 5.35
C LEU A 6 -0.74 -1.36 5.10
N GLY A 7 0.43 -2.00 5.25
CA GLY A 7 0.59 -3.44 5.05
C GLY A 7 0.62 -3.90 3.59
N MET A 8 0.68 -2.98 2.62
CA MET A 8 0.83 -3.36 1.21
C MET A 8 2.20 -4.03 0.98
N THR A 9 2.16 -5.29 0.55
CA THR A 9 3.33 -6.11 0.18
C THR A 9 3.84 -5.75 -1.22
N CYS A 10 5.10 -6.07 -1.53
CA CYS A 10 5.71 -5.78 -2.84
C CYS A 10 6.17 -7.07 -3.51
N ASP A 11 5.23 -7.79 -4.10
CA ASP A 11 5.44 -9.16 -4.57
C ASP A 11 4.77 -9.37 -5.93
N PRO A 12 5.32 -8.74 -7.00
CA PRO A 12 4.67 -8.68 -8.29
C PRO A 12 4.80 -10.00 -9.08
N ILE A 13 3.85 -10.22 -10.00
CA ILE A 13 3.82 -11.41 -10.86
C ILE A 13 5.10 -11.50 -11.70
N GLY A 14 5.81 -12.63 -11.60
CA GLY A 14 7.04 -12.89 -12.36
C GLY A 14 8.18 -11.89 -12.10
N GLY A 15 8.11 -11.10 -11.02
CA GLY A 15 9.08 -10.04 -10.75
C GLY A 15 8.93 -8.79 -11.62
N TYR A 16 7.91 -8.71 -12.47
CA TYR A 16 7.71 -7.61 -13.40
C TYR A 16 6.96 -6.43 -12.77
N VAL A 17 7.32 -5.20 -13.16
CA VAL A 17 6.62 -3.98 -12.73
C VAL A 17 5.37 -3.75 -13.60
N GLN A 18 4.49 -4.75 -13.62
CA GLN A 18 3.24 -4.74 -14.39
C GLN A 18 2.06 -4.99 -13.47
N ILE A 19 1.90 -6.24 -13.01
CA ILE A 19 0.80 -6.65 -12.14
C ILE A 19 1.34 -6.93 -10.73
N PRO A 20 0.81 -6.32 -9.66
CA PRO A 20 -0.31 -5.36 -9.62
C PRO A 20 0.13 -3.88 -9.67
N CYS A 21 1.36 -3.61 -10.11
CA CYS A 21 2.00 -2.29 -10.02
C CYS A 21 1.23 -1.18 -10.76
N ILE A 22 0.71 -1.48 -11.95
CA ILE A 22 -0.01 -0.52 -12.80
C ILE A 22 -1.34 -0.13 -12.14
N GLU A 23 -2.18 -1.10 -11.74
CA GLU A 23 -3.44 -0.76 -11.07
C GLU A 23 -3.21 -0.10 -9.70
N ARG A 24 -2.15 -0.44 -8.98
CA ARG A 24 -1.78 0.23 -7.73
C ARG A 24 -1.46 1.71 -7.95
N ASN A 25 -0.82 2.07 -9.06
CA ASN A 25 -0.55 3.47 -9.38
C ASN A 25 -1.85 4.24 -9.68
N ALA A 26 -2.72 3.67 -10.52
CA ALA A 26 -4.02 4.26 -10.83
C ALA A 26 -4.88 4.44 -9.57
N MET A 27 -4.98 3.41 -8.73
CA MET A 27 -5.69 3.48 -7.45
C MET A 27 -5.02 4.43 -6.46
N GLY A 28 -3.69 4.54 -6.47
CA GLY A 28 -2.93 5.50 -5.67
C GLY A 28 -3.29 6.94 -6.00
N ALA A 29 -3.39 7.29 -7.29
CA ALA A 29 -3.80 8.61 -7.75
C ALA A 29 -5.23 8.96 -7.29
N VAL A 30 -6.18 8.03 -7.45
CA VAL A 30 -7.58 8.20 -7.00
C VAL A 30 -7.64 8.39 -5.48
N LYS A 31 -6.93 7.55 -4.71
CA LYS A 31 -6.89 7.67 -3.24
C LYS A 31 -6.25 8.98 -2.78
N ALA A 32 -5.22 9.46 -3.48
CA ALA A 32 -4.57 10.74 -3.16
C ALA A 32 -5.54 11.91 -3.38
N TYR A 33 -6.23 11.94 -4.52
CA TYR A 33 -7.23 12.97 -4.80
C TYR A 33 -8.39 12.95 -3.82
N ASN A 34 -8.93 11.76 -3.51
CA ASN A 34 -10.01 11.64 -2.53
C ASN A 34 -9.55 12.04 -1.12
N ALA A 35 -8.31 11.73 -0.72
CA ALA A 35 -7.76 12.19 0.55
C ALA A 35 -7.64 13.72 0.61
N TYR A 36 -7.24 14.37 -0.50
CA TYR A 36 -7.25 15.82 -0.60
C TYR A 36 -8.67 16.39 -0.42
N LEU A 37 -9.67 15.81 -1.10
CA LEU A 37 -11.06 16.23 -0.96
C LEU A 37 -11.56 16.07 0.48
N LEU A 38 -11.27 14.94 1.13
CA LEU A 38 -11.64 14.70 2.53
C LEU A 38 -10.95 15.67 3.49
N ALA A 39 -9.68 16.00 3.25
CA ALA A 39 -8.95 16.96 4.07
C ALA A 39 -9.43 18.41 3.85
N SER A 40 -9.81 18.76 2.62
CA SER A 40 -10.21 20.12 2.25
C SER A 40 -11.67 20.43 2.58
N SER A 41 -12.56 19.44 2.46
CA SER A 41 -14.00 19.60 2.73
C SER A 41 -14.42 19.11 4.12
N GLY A 42 -13.61 18.28 4.77
CA GLY A 42 -13.91 17.70 6.08
C GLY A 42 -13.55 18.62 7.25
N ASN A 43 -14.24 18.43 8.37
CA ASN A 43 -13.89 19.11 9.61
C ASN A 43 -12.73 18.37 10.31
N HIS A 44 -11.64 19.08 10.56
CA HIS A 44 -10.43 18.58 11.24
C HIS A 44 -10.71 18.00 12.63
N ALA A 45 -11.77 18.44 13.33
CA ALA A 45 -12.16 17.90 14.64
C ALA A 45 -12.59 16.42 14.59
N TYR A 46 -12.94 15.90 13.41
CA TYR A 46 -13.29 14.49 13.23
C TYR A 46 -12.10 13.59 12.89
N GLN A 47 -10.90 14.15 12.69
CA GLN A 47 -9.69 13.38 12.44
C GLN A 47 -9.25 12.69 13.73
N LYS A 48 -9.37 11.35 13.77
CA LYS A 48 -9.10 10.55 14.99
C LYS A 48 -7.64 10.10 15.13
N ILE A 49 -6.88 10.11 14.03
CA ILE A 49 -5.56 9.50 13.96
C ILE A 49 -4.57 10.56 13.45
N SER A 50 -3.45 10.74 14.16
CA SER A 50 -2.38 11.63 13.73
C SER A 50 -1.50 10.99 12.65
N LEU A 51 -0.86 11.81 11.84
CA LEU A 51 0.11 11.35 10.83
C LEU A 51 1.23 10.52 11.47
N ASP A 52 1.77 10.96 12.62
CA ASP A 52 2.84 10.24 13.33
C ASP A 52 2.41 8.84 13.76
N SER A 53 1.14 8.68 14.16
CA SER A 53 0.59 7.37 14.50
C SER A 53 0.57 6.45 13.29
N VAL A 54 0.16 6.96 12.13
CA VAL A 54 0.16 6.22 10.86
C VAL A 54 1.58 5.83 10.45
N ILE A 55 2.56 6.74 10.58
CA ILE A 55 3.98 6.46 10.27
C ILE A 55 4.54 5.38 11.20
N LYS A 56 4.24 5.47 12.50
CA LYS A 56 4.67 4.45 13.48
C LYS A 56 4.11 3.08 13.14
N VAL A 57 2.83 3.00 12.80
CA VAL A 57 2.20 1.74 12.37
C VAL A 57 2.82 1.25 11.07
N MET A 58 3.02 2.11 10.07
CA MET A 58 3.65 1.75 8.79
C MET A 58 5.04 1.11 9.00
N LYS A 59 5.86 1.71 9.87
CA LYS A 59 7.19 1.18 10.22
C LYS A 59 7.07 -0.19 10.89
N ALA A 60 6.26 -0.30 11.93
CA ALA A 60 6.07 -1.56 12.67
C ALA A 60 5.58 -2.68 11.74
N THR A 61 4.58 -2.39 10.89
CA THR A 61 4.08 -3.36 9.90
C THR A 61 5.17 -3.78 8.90
N GLY A 62 6.04 -2.86 8.48
CA GLY A 62 7.16 -3.18 7.61
C GLY A 62 8.23 -4.05 8.27
N GLU A 63 8.48 -3.85 9.58
CA GLU A 63 9.37 -4.69 10.38
C GLU A 63 8.79 -6.10 10.58
N ASP A 64 7.49 -6.20 10.86
CA ASP A 64 6.75 -7.46 11.07
C ASP A 64 6.54 -8.25 9.77
N MET A 65 6.60 -7.58 8.61
CA MET A 65 6.39 -8.23 7.32
C MET A 65 7.47 -9.28 7.05
N SER A 66 7.04 -10.52 6.79
CA SER A 66 7.94 -11.61 6.42
C SER A 66 8.74 -11.24 5.18
N LYS A 67 10.03 -11.60 5.17
CA LYS A 67 10.95 -11.31 4.06
C LYS A 67 10.40 -11.78 2.70
N LYS A 68 9.69 -12.90 2.67
CA LYS A 68 9.12 -13.48 1.44
C LYS A 68 8.00 -12.65 0.78
N TYR A 69 7.35 -11.75 1.52
CA TYR A 69 6.30 -10.87 1.00
C TYR A 69 6.80 -9.43 0.76
N LYS A 70 8.10 -9.19 0.94
CA LYS A 70 8.77 -7.95 0.53
C LYS A 70 9.19 -8.11 -0.95
N GLU A 71 10.11 -7.29 -1.42
CA GLU A 71 10.64 -7.28 -2.79
C GLU A 71 11.51 -8.51 -3.13
N THR A 72 10.97 -9.71 -2.97
CA THR A 72 11.67 -10.96 -3.33
C THR A 72 11.02 -11.70 -4.48
N SER A 73 9.73 -11.45 -4.79
CA SER A 73 8.98 -12.22 -5.80
C SER A 73 8.90 -13.73 -5.49
N GLU A 74 9.01 -14.10 -4.21
CA GLU A 74 9.06 -15.50 -3.76
C GLU A 74 7.76 -15.95 -3.07
N ALA A 75 6.71 -15.13 -3.04
CA ALA A 75 5.45 -15.48 -2.38
C ALA A 75 4.23 -14.90 -3.12
N GLY A 76 3.11 -14.76 -2.40
CA GLY A 76 1.99 -13.89 -2.78
C GLY A 76 1.52 -14.01 -4.22
N LEU A 77 1.40 -12.87 -4.92
CA LEU A 77 0.97 -12.86 -6.32
C LEU A 77 2.06 -13.39 -7.25
N ALA A 78 3.34 -13.27 -6.88
CA ALA A 78 4.45 -13.77 -7.69
C ALA A 78 4.36 -15.28 -7.96
N LEU A 79 3.86 -16.05 -7.00
CA LEU A 79 3.63 -17.49 -7.15
C LEU A 79 2.27 -17.85 -7.78
N SER A 80 1.35 -16.89 -7.94
CA SER A 80 -0.01 -17.19 -8.39
C SER A 80 -0.14 -17.36 -9.90
N ALA A 81 0.86 -16.98 -10.69
CA ALA A 81 0.84 -17.02 -12.15
C ALA A 81 2.12 -17.65 -12.73
N THR A 82 2.58 -18.74 -12.12
CA THR A 82 3.67 -19.59 -12.66
C THR A 82 3.16 -20.56 -13.73
N GLU A 83 2.40 -20.08 -14.72
CA GLU A 83 2.06 -20.85 -15.92
C GLU A 83 2.27 -20.01 -17.18
N CYS A 84 3.45 -20.20 -17.77
CA CYS A 84 3.70 -20.46 -19.19
C CYS A 84 5.19 -20.78 -19.37
#